data_AF-A0A3C0M926-F1
#
_entry.id   AF-A0A3C0M926-F1
#
_cell.length_a   1.000
_cell.length_b   1.000
_cell.length_c   1.000
_cell.angle_alpha   90.00
_cell.angle_beta   90.00
_cell.angle_gamma   90.00
#
_symmetry.space_group_name_H-M   'P 1'
#
loop_
_entity.id
_entity.type
_entity.pdbx_description
1 polymer ?
#
loop_
_entity_poly.entity_id
_entity_poly.type
_entity_poly.pdbx_seq_one_letter_code
_entity_poly.pdbx_strand_id
1 'polypeptide(L)' 'DGTMPDRRGSLSVDDEGTPTSRTVLIEDGILKGYLQDRMNARLMGVAPTGNGRRQSYQHSILPRMTNTVMLG' A
#
# COMPACT_ATOMS: atom_id res chain seq x y z
N ASP A 1 -2.52 6.29 1.89
CA ASP A 1 -1.88 6.57 3.18
C ASP A 1 -2.43 5.61 4.23
N GLY A 2 -1.62 4.63 4.64
CA GLY A 2 -2.02 3.65 5.66
C GLY A 2 -1.78 4.11 7.10
N THR A 3 -1.14 5.27 7.28
CA THR A 3 -0.66 5.77 8.59
C THR A 3 -1.66 6.66 9.32
N MET A 4 -2.80 6.97 8.70
CA MET A 4 -3.79 7.87 9.30
C MET A 4 -4.41 7.26 10.56
N PRO A 5 -4.36 7.91 11.73
CA PRO A 5 -4.90 7.35 12.96
C PRO A 5 -6.42 7.17 12.89
N ASP A 6 -6.92 6.10 13.50
CA ASP A 6 -8.34 5.78 13.68
C ASP A 6 -9.18 5.72 12.39
N ARG A 7 -8.54 5.53 11.23
CA ARG A 7 -9.23 5.34 9.96
C ARG A 7 -9.42 3.87 9.64
N ARG A 8 -10.60 3.53 9.13
CA ARG A 8 -10.96 2.17 8.70
C ARG A 8 -9.99 1.56 7.68
N GLY A 9 -9.41 2.39 6.81
CA GLY A 9 -8.46 1.92 5.77
C GLY A 9 -7.01 1.82 6.24
N SER A 10 -6.70 2.27 7.46
CA SER A 10 -5.34 2.26 8.03
C SER A 10 -5.01 0.95 8.69
N LEU A 11 -3.71 0.62 8.71
CA LEU A 11 -3.19 -0.60 9.31
C LEU A 11 -1.81 -0.31 9.90
N SER A 12 -1.44 -0.93 11.02
CA SER A 12 -0.07 -0.83 11.54
C SER A 12 0.92 -1.56 10.63
N VAL A 13 0.52 -2.74 10.14
CA VAL A 13 1.24 -3.54 9.15
C VAL A 13 0.22 -4.11 8.14
N ASP A 14 0.66 -4.35 6.92
CA ASP A 14 -0.13 -5.09 5.93
C ASP A 14 -0.15 -6.60 6.23
N ASP A 15 -0.84 -7.39 5.40
CA ASP A 15 -0.99 -8.83 5.61
C ASP A 15 0.31 -9.63 5.32
N GLU A 16 1.38 -8.96 4.90
CA GLU A 16 2.73 -9.51 4.70
C GLU A 16 3.72 -9.12 5.81
N GLY A 17 3.25 -8.33 6.79
CA GLY A 17 4.06 -7.80 7.90
C GLY A 17 4.86 -6.55 7.54
N THR A 18 4.59 -5.90 6.40
CA THR A 18 5.23 -4.65 6.01
C THR A 18 4.54 -3.49 6.71
N PRO A 19 5.26 -2.62 7.46
CA PRO A 19 4.66 -1.40 8.02
C PRO A 19 4.00 -0.56 6.93
N THR A 20 2.80 -0.04 7.20
CA THR A 20 2.18 0.86 6.23
C THR A 20 2.87 2.22 6.19
N SER A 21 2.81 2.87 5.05
CA SER A 21 3.41 4.19 4.85
C SER A 21 2.51 5.10 4.01
N ARG A 22 2.90 6.38 3.94
CA ARG A 22 2.33 7.32 2.98
C ARG A 22 3.05 7.17 1.64
N THR A 23 2.38 6.53 0.68
CA THR A 23 2.85 6.41 -0.71
C THR A 23 2.27 7.52 -1.58
N VAL A 24 3.12 8.37 -2.16
CA VAL A 24 2.72 9.36 -3.17
C VAL A 24 2.63 8.67 -4.52
N LEU A 25 1.41 8.56 -5.06
CA LEU A 25 1.18 7.95 -6.38
C LEU A 25 1.30 8.96 -7.51
N ILE A 26 0.77 10.17 -7.29
CA ILE A 26 0.78 11.26 -8.24
C ILE A 26 1.16 12.54 -7.48
N GLU A 27 2.05 13.32 -8.06
CA GLU A 27 2.47 14.64 -7.56
C GLU A 27 2.46 15.59 -8.76
N ASP A 28 1.71 16.69 -8.66
CA ASP A 28 1.55 17.70 -9.71
C ASP A 28 1.19 17.10 -11.10
N GLY A 29 0.32 16.08 -11.09
CA GLY A 29 -0.13 15.38 -12.29
C GLY A 29 0.86 14.34 -12.83
N ILE A 30 2.04 14.18 -12.21
CA ILE A 30 3.07 13.24 -12.64
C ILE A 30 3.00 11.96 -11.80
N LEU A 31 2.94 10.81 -12.47
CA LEU A 31 3.02 9.50 -11.84
C LEU A 31 4.38 9.31 -11.15
N LYS A 32 4.38 8.98 -9.85
CA LYS A 32 5.59 8.77 -9.05
C LYS A 32 5.86 7.31 -8.72
N GLY A 33 4.84 6.46 -8.73
CA GLY A 33 5.00 5.04 -8.45
C GLY A 33 3.69 4.28 -8.33
N TYR A 34 3.80 3.06 -7.85
CA TYR A 34 2.70 2.11 -7.71
C TYR A 34 2.59 1.62 -6.26
N LEU A 35 1.43 1.05 -5.93
CA LEU A 35 1.26 0.29 -4.71
C LEU A 35 1.81 -1.11 -4.92
N GLN A 36 2.54 -1.64 -3.93
CA GLN A 36 3.25 -2.90 -4.04
C GLN A 36 2.92 -3.83 -2.88
N ASP A 37 2.81 -5.12 -3.21
CA ASP A 37 3.05 -6.23 -2.29
C ASP A 37 4.52 -6.69 -2.43
N ARG A 38 4.97 -7.66 -1.63
CA ARG A 38 6.37 -8.12 -1.68
C ARG A 38 6.72 -8.84 -2.99
N MET A 39 5.78 -9.57 -3.57
CA MET A 39 6.01 -10.31 -4.82
C MET A 39 6.26 -9.34 -5.99
N ASN A 40 5.35 -8.39 -6.20
CA ASN A 40 5.44 -7.42 -7.29
C ASN A 40 6.59 -6.43 -7.06
N ALA A 41 6.83 -6.00 -5.81
CA ALA A 41 8.00 -5.20 -5.46
C ALA A 41 9.30 -5.88 -5.90
N ARG A 42 9.45 -7.18 -5.61
CA ARG A 42 10.62 -7.96 -6.03
C ARG A 42 10.74 -8.07 -7.55
N LEU A 43 9.64 -8.34 -8.25
CA LEU A 43 9.64 -8.45 -9.72
C LEU A 43 10.00 -7.12 -10.40
N MET A 44 9.60 -6.00 -9.81
CA MET A 44 9.87 -4.65 -10.32
C MET A 44 11.19 -4.06 -9.80
N GLY A 45 11.90 -4.75 -8.91
CA GLY A 45 13.16 -4.27 -8.33
C GLY A 45 13.00 -3.06 -7.40
N VAL A 46 11.84 -2.90 -6.75
CA VAL A 46 11.52 -1.79 -5.84
C VAL A 46 11.24 -2.29 -4.42
N ALA A 47 11.12 -1.38 -3.46
CA ALA A 47 10.72 -1.71 -2.10
C ALA A 47 9.20 -1.95 -1.99
N PRO A 48 8.73 -2.83 -1.06
CA PRO A 48 7.32 -2.96 -0.76
C PRO A 48 6.79 -1.68 -0.09
N THR A 49 5.51 -1.35 -0.32
CA THR A 49 4.93 -0.07 0.12
C THR A 49 3.96 -0.20 1.30
N GLY A 50 3.78 -1.41 1.84
CA GLY A 50 2.79 -1.69 2.89
C GLY A 50 1.37 -1.80 2.33
N ASN A 51 1.23 -2.40 1.14
CA ASN A 51 -0.03 -2.52 0.41
C ASN A 51 -0.39 -3.96 0.06
N GLY A 52 0.36 -4.96 0.54
CA GLY A 52 0.01 -6.37 0.37
C GLY A 52 -1.15 -6.75 1.26
N ARG A 53 -2.37 -6.83 0.70
CA ARG A 53 -3.58 -7.15 1.48
C ARG A 53 -4.33 -8.34 0.94
N ARG A 54 -4.96 -9.10 1.84
CA ARG A 54 -5.89 -10.18 1.56
C ARG A 54 -7.18 -10.02 2.35
N GLN A 55 -8.23 -10.71 1.93
CA GLN A 55 -9.51 -10.67 2.64
C GLN A 55 -9.51 -11.52 3.91
N SER A 56 -8.84 -12.67 3.88
CA SER A 56 -8.72 -13.60 5.00
C SER A 56 -7.55 -14.57 4.76
N TYR A 57 -7.30 -15.48 5.69
CA TYR A 57 -6.28 -16.52 5.56
C TYR A 57 -6.47 -17.45 4.34
N GLN A 58 -7.68 -17.51 3.77
CA GLN A 58 -8.00 -18.36 2.62
C GLN A 58 -7.72 -17.69 1.26
N HIS A 59 -7.32 -16.42 1.26
CA HIS A 59 -7.14 -15.64 0.04
C HIS A 59 -5.69 -15.22 -0.15
N SER A 60 -5.27 -15.22 -1.41
CA SER A 60 -3.97 -14.71 -1.81
C SER A 60 -3.84 -13.21 -1.52
N ILE A 61 -2.59 -12.79 -1.36
CA ILE A 61 -2.22 -11.39 -1.17
C ILE A 61 -2.07 -10.73 -2.53
N LEU A 62 -2.54 -9.49 -2.65
CA LEU A 62 -2.42 -8.65 -3.84
C LEU A 62 -2.11 -7.21 -3.42
N PRO A 63 -1.54 -6.35 -4.30
CA PRO A 63 -1.39 -4.93 -4.03
C PRO A 63 -2.77 -4.25 -3.94
N ARG A 64 -3.07 -3.61 -2.81
CA ARG A 64 -4.38 -2.97 -2.53
C ARG A 64 -4.24 -1.63 -1.82
N MET A 65 -5.25 -0.79 -2.02
CA MET A 65 -5.34 0.53 -1.38
C MET A 65 -5.55 0.44 0.14
N THR A 66 -5.14 1.52 0.83
CA THR A 66 -5.49 1.83 2.22
C THR A 66 -6.47 3.01 2.23
N ASN A 67 -6.03 4.22 2.61
CA ASN A 67 -6.80 5.45 2.43
C ASN A 67 -6.23 6.25 1.25
N THR A 68 -6.97 6.35 0.14
CA THR A 68 -6.52 7.10 -1.05
C THR A 68 -7.17 8.48 -1.05
N VAL A 69 -6.35 9.52 -1.13
CA VAL A 69 -6.79 10.92 -1.02
C VAL A 69 -6.12 11.77 -2.10
N MET A 70 -6.80 12.85 -2.49
CA MET A 70 -6.21 13.94 -3.28
C MET A 70 -5.90 15.09 -2.33
N LEU A 71 -4.71 15.66 -2.46
CA LEU A 71 -4.33 16.86 -1.73
C LEU A 71 -4.77 18.07 -2.54
N GLY A 72 -5.27 19.11 -1.86
CA GLY A 72 -5.65 20.38 -2.48
C GLY A 72 -4.48 21.32 -2.68
#